data_AF-A0A950QQB7-F1
#
_entry.id   AF-A0A950QQB7-F1
#
_cell.length_a   1.000
_cell.length_b   1.000
_cell.length_c   1.000
_cell.angle_alpha   90.00
_cell.angle_beta   90.00
_cell.angle_gamma   90.00
#
_symmetry.space_group_name_H-M   'P 1'
#
loop_
_entity.id
_entity.type
_entity.pdbx_description
1 polymer ?
#
loop_
_entity_poly.entity_id
_entity_poly.type
_entity_poly.pdbx_seq_one_letter_code
_entity_poly.pdbx_strand_id
1 'polypeptide(L)'
;RMLASVRQMVVDFKDEPYILMWILGNENENTGSTHTNANAQQAAYTAFVEQAAQLIKSLDSNHPVACSLLDIGVLDQMAANAPHVDIIGANVYRYSGAVSGADPGVVSYFTDVKNTHAVDKPVLFTEYGDIHQVFNGTNLDTTRQQQAHATTWNAIVANEAGAAGTDTAIGGFAFEWVDNWWQNGGPTTHDIVGSGSTNNEWHGIFSQGAGNRSPFLRQMRPVYQTYQGLWNPSGASRVTAAGGRFLFSVSGATVFVDVPPGAFPAGASLSASTASSFPSGTGTTLDVSPTGQGLTITEASGLQPAKTLTVYFPFNHNGGKFVLARFDTTTGQWVPLKTSRDAAGYLIAETPHLTLFQAMQVAPSSSASRVLAYPNPARPAIGHTSIAFTQIPPGSRVRLFNIAGEEIRDIDADNVGAAYWDLRNADHKDAASGVYFAVIDGSGGKQVIKVAVQR
;
A
#
# COMPACT_ATOMS: atom_id res chain seq x y z
N ARG A 1 -9.10 -31.25 34.54
CA ARG A 1 -8.42 -31.69 33.30
C ARG A 1 -7.74 -30.51 32.61
N MET A 2 -8.46 -29.46 32.21
CA MET A 2 -7.83 -28.29 31.55
C MET A 2 -6.74 -27.59 32.37
N LEU A 3 -6.96 -27.31 33.65
CA LEU A 3 -5.92 -26.70 34.50
C LEU A 3 -4.65 -27.56 34.64
N ALA A 4 -4.78 -28.90 34.57
CA ALA A 4 -3.62 -29.78 34.57
C ALA A 4 -2.83 -29.65 33.25
N SER A 5 -3.54 -29.53 32.11
CA SER A 5 -2.92 -29.25 30.81
C SER A 5 -2.19 -27.91 30.80
N VAL A 6 -2.81 -26.85 31.34
CA VAL A 6 -2.20 -25.52 31.47
C VAL A 6 -0.94 -25.59 32.33
N ARG A 7 -1.03 -26.21 33.52
CA ARG A 7 0.13 -26.41 34.41
C ARG A 7 1.28 -27.10 33.70
N GLN A 8 1.00 -28.19 32.98
CA GLN A 8 2.04 -28.96 32.30
C GLN A 8 2.77 -28.10 31.26
N MET A 9 2.02 -27.41 30.39
CA MET A 9 2.61 -26.51 29.38
C MET A 9 3.49 -25.42 30.00
N VAL A 10 3.03 -24.77 31.08
CA VAL A 10 3.82 -23.73 31.75
C VAL A 10 5.07 -24.31 32.39
N VAL A 11 4.96 -25.42 33.12
CA VAL A 11 6.12 -26.07 33.76
C VAL A 11 7.15 -26.52 32.73
N ASP A 12 6.71 -26.99 31.57
CA ASP A 12 7.60 -27.50 30.54
C ASP A 12 8.34 -26.39 29.78
N PHE A 13 7.74 -25.21 29.60
CA PHE A 13 8.28 -24.19 28.69
C PHE A 13 8.55 -22.80 29.29
N LYS A 14 8.20 -22.52 30.56
CA LYS A 14 8.37 -21.17 31.15
C LYS A 14 9.81 -20.65 31.17
N ASP A 15 10.80 -21.54 31.10
CA ASP A 15 12.22 -21.16 31.14
C ASP A 15 12.83 -21.06 29.73
N GLU A 16 12.03 -21.25 28.68
CA GLU A 16 12.48 -21.16 27.29
C GLU A 16 12.63 -19.70 26.85
N PRO A 17 13.78 -19.31 26.25
CA PRO A 17 14.09 -17.90 25.94
C PRO A 17 13.25 -17.30 24.81
N TYR A 18 12.46 -18.12 24.12
CA TYR A 18 11.58 -17.69 23.02
C TYR A 18 10.11 -17.53 23.44
N ILE A 19 9.77 -17.83 24.69
CA ILE A 19 8.43 -17.56 25.21
C ILE A 19 8.31 -16.08 25.54
N LEU A 20 7.25 -15.45 25.04
CA LEU A 20 6.93 -14.05 25.31
C LEU A 20 5.77 -13.89 26.29
N MET A 21 4.72 -14.69 26.14
CA MET A 21 3.48 -14.62 26.92
C MET A 21 2.68 -15.92 26.83
N TRP A 22 1.70 -16.07 27.71
CA TRP A 22 0.74 -17.17 27.71
C TRP A 22 -0.64 -16.69 27.27
N ILE A 23 -1.19 -17.25 26.18
CA ILE A 23 -2.52 -16.85 25.69
C ILE A 23 -3.54 -17.94 26.03
N LEU A 24 -4.54 -17.58 26.84
CA LEU A 24 -5.61 -18.49 27.27
C LEU A 24 -6.78 -18.48 26.28
N GLY A 25 -7.04 -19.65 25.69
CA GLY A 25 -8.16 -19.87 24.79
C GLY A 25 -7.96 -19.24 23.41
N ASN A 26 -8.95 -19.44 22.53
CA ASN A 26 -9.08 -18.80 21.23
C ASN A 26 -10.55 -18.80 20.83
N GLU A 27 -11.20 -17.63 20.89
CA GLU A 27 -12.61 -17.44 20.54
C GLU A 27 -13.55 -18.45 21.21
N ASN A 28 -13.30 -18.81 22.48
CA ASN A 28 -14.09 -19.83 23.16
C ASN A 28 -15.59 -19.46 23.21
N GLU A 29 -15.92 -18.18 23.21
CA GLU A 29 -17.28 -17.63 23.13
C GLU A 29 -17.90 -17.62 21.73
N ASN A 30 -17.15 -18.01 20.69
CA ASN A 30 -17.68 -18.17 19.33
C ASN A 30 -18.45 -19.50 19.21
N THR A 31 -19.73 -19.48 19.58
CA THR A 31 -20.60 -20.68 19.60
C THR A 31 -20.71 -21.37 18.25
N GLY A 32 -20.55 -20.64 17.14
CA GLY A 32 -20.60 -21.16 15.78
C GLY A 32 -19.39 -22.02 15.40
N SER A 33 -18.22 -21.74 15.99
CA SER A 33 -16.96 -22.38 15.58
C SER A 33 -16.32 -23.24 16.67
N THR A 34 -16.41 -22.86 17.95
CA THR A 34 -15.70 -23.57 19.03
C THR A 34 -16.58 -24.57 19.78
N HIS A 35 -17.89 -24.58 19.50
CA HIS A 35 -18.87 -25.51 20.08
C HIS A 35 -18.82 -25.61 21.62
N THR A 36 -18.49 -24.51 22.29
CA THR A 36 -18.48 -24.43 23.76
C THR A 36 -19.71 -23.69 24.29
N ASN A 37 -19.95 -23.82 25.60
CA ASN A 37 -20.98 -23.05 26.30
C ASN A 37 -20.48 -21.68 26.80
N ALA A 38 -19.27 -21.24 26.45
CA ALA A 38 -18.66 -20.05 27.04
C ALA A 38 -19.49 -18.77 26.83
N ASN A 39 -20.14 -18.63 25.66
CA ASN A 39 -21.02 -17.49 25.39
C ASN A 39 -22.30 -17.50 26.24
N ALA A 40 -22.90 -18.68 26.40
CA ALA A 40 -24.10 -18.87 27.21
C ALA A 40 -23.81 -18.83 28.73
N GLN A 41 -22.55 -19.08 29.12
CA GLN A 41 -22.10 -19.21 30.50
C GLN A 41 -20.88 -18.30 30.77
N GLN A 42 -20.98 -17.03 30.39
CA GLN A 42 -19.86 -16.08 30.39
C GLN A 42 -19.21 -15.92 31.77
N ALA A 43 -20.01 -15.87 32.84
CA ALA A 43 -19.49 -15.78 34.21
C ALA A 43 -18.66 -17.02 34.61
N ALA A 44 -19.15 -18.22 34.29
CA ALA A 44 -18.41 -19.46 34.57
C ALA A 44 -17.14 -19.57 33.72
N TYR A 45 -17.22 -19.15 32.44
CA TYR A 45 -16.07 -19.12 31.54
C TYR A 45 -14.99 -18.15 32.03
N THR A 46 -15.33 -16.89 32.29
CA THR A 46 -14.38 -15.87 32.71
C THR A 46 -13.81 -16.16 34.11
N ALA A 47 -14.59 -16.72 35.03
CA ALA A 47 -14.09 -17.22 36.30
C ALA A 47 -13.10 -18.40 36.13
N PHE A 48 -13.28 -19.24 35.11
CA PHE A 48 -12.34 -20.30 34.81
C PHE A 48 -11.04 -19.77 34.17
N VAL A 49 -11.14 -18.78 33.29
CA VAL A 49 -9.97 -18.06 32.75
C VAL A 49 -9.16 -17.43 33.88
N GLU A 50 -9.81 -16.79 34.84
CA GLU A 50 -9.17 -16.23 36.03
C GLU A 50 -8.41 -17.29 36.84
N GLN A 51 -9.03 -18.45 37.10
CA GLN A 51 -8.35 -19.56 37.78
C GLN A 51 -7.11 -20.05 37.01
N ALA A 52 -7.19 -20.09 35.68
CA ALA A 52 -6.05 -20.48 34.84
C ALA A 52 -4.95 -19.41 34.86
N ALA A 53 -5.29 -18.12 34.82
CA ALA A 53 -4.35 -17.02 34.88
C ALA A 53 -3.61 -16.98 36.23
N GLN A 54 -4.32 -17.15 37.34
CA GLN A 54 -3.71 -17.28 38.68
C GLN A 54 -2.76 -18.47 38.75
N LEU A 55 -3.16 -19.62 38.18
CA LEU A 55 -2.30 -20.80 38.13
C LEU A 55 -1.02 -20.53 37.34
N ILE A 56 -1.11 -19.93 36.15
CA ILE A 56 0.06 -19.57 35.34
C ILE A 56 0.99 -18.65 36.15
N LYS A 57 0.47 -17.56 36.70
CA LYS A 57 1.26 -16.60 37.49
C LYS A 57 1.91 -17.21 38.73
N SER A 58 1.31 -18.24 39.32
CA SER A 58 1.92 -18.97 40.45
C SER A 58 3.11 -19.86 40.04
N LEU A 59 3.18 -20.23 38.76
CA LEU A 59 4.22 -21.11 38.20
C LEU A 59 5.31 -20.31 37.46
N ASP A 60 4.91 -19.18 36.87
CA ASP A 60 5.72 -18.30 36.03
C ASP A 60 5.35 -16.84 36.27
N SER A 61 6.25 -16.10 36.92
CA SER A 61 6.09 -14.68 37.22
C SER A 61 6.72 -13.75 36.17
N ASN A 62 7.39 -14.31 35.15
CA ASN A 62 8.18 -13.54 34.19
C ASN A 62 7.42 -13.22 32.91
N HIS A 63 6.43 -14.04 32.54
CA HIS A 63 5.66 -13.87 31.32
C HIS A 63 4.22 -13.40 31.61
N PRO A 64 3.68 -12.42 30.85
CA PRO A 64 2.31 -11.99 30.99
C PRO A 64 1.31 -13.05 30.50
N VAL A 65 0.07 -12.95 30.99
CA VAL A 65 -1.05 -13.79 30.59
C VAL A 65 -2.04 -12.97 29.77
N ALA A 66 -2.37 -13.43 28.57
CA ALA A 66 -3.40 -12.87 27.70
C ALA A 66 -4.61 -13.82 27.59
N CYS A 67 -5.70 -13.31 27.03
CA CYS A 67 -6.80 -14.12 26.49
C CYS A 67 -6.91 -13.91 24.97
N SER A 68 -7.68 -14.74 24.26
CA SER A 68 -8.05 -14.49 22.85
C SER A 68 -9.58 -14.57 22.69
N LEU A 69 -10.19 -13.43 22.38
CA LEU A 69 -11.62 -13.26 22.16
C LEU A 69 -11.95 -13.16 20.65
N LEU A 70 -13.19 -13.48 20.27
CA LEU A 70 -13.74 -13.11 18.97
C LEU A 70 -14.16 -11.64 19.02
N ASP A 71 -13.43 -10.76 18.34
CA ASP A 71 -13.72 -9.32 18.30
C ASP A 71 -13.91 -8.74 19.74
N ILE A 72 -15.00 -8.04 20.04
CA ILE A 72 -15.31 -7.52 21.40
C ILE A 72 -15.80 -8.64 22.33
N GLY A 73 -16.33 -9.73 21.77
CA GLY A 73 -16.67 -10.96 22.50
C GLY A 73 -17.39 -10.73 23.83
N VAL A 74 -16.77 -11.24 24.90
CA VAL A 74 -17.25 -11.13 26.29
C VAL A 74 -16.39 -10.19 27.14
N LEU A 75 -15.87 -9.11 26.52
CA LEU A 75 -14.89 -8.21 27.12
C LEU A 75 -15.31 -7.66 28.49
N ASP A 76 -16.57 -7.23 28.65
CA ASP A 76 -17.07 -6.71 29.94
C ASP A 76 -16.98 -7.75 31.07
N GLN A 77 -17.27 -9.02 30.78
CA GLN A 77 -17.16 -10.11 31.77
C GLN A 77 -15.70 -10.45 32.06
N MET A 78 -14.82 -10.39 31.07
CA MET A 78 -13.38 -10.58 31.28
C MET A 78 -12.79 -9.47 32.15
N ALA A 79 -13.16 -8.21 31.89
CA ALA A 79 -12.74 -7.07 32.69
C ALA A 79 -13.22 -7.19 34.15
N ALA A 80 -14.46 -7.63 34.36
CA ALA A 80 -15.04 -7.77 35.70
C ALA A 80 -14.49 -8.97 36.49
N ASN A 81 -14.21 -10.10 35.83
CA ASN A 81 -14.00 -11.38 36.53
C ASN A 81 -12.58 -11.94 36.42
N ALA A 82 -11.74 -11.43 35.51
CA ALA A 82 -10.40 -11.95 35.25
C ALA A 82 -9.29 -10.89 35.44
N PRO A 83 -9.08 -10.36 36.67
CA PRO A 83 -8.06 -9.36 36.93
C PRO A 83 -6.63 -9.85 36.68
N HIS A 84 -6.36 -11.16 36.72
CA HIS A 84 -5.00 -11.70 36.48
C HIS A 84 -4.69 -11.94 34.99
N VAL A 85 -5.61 -11.63 34.08
CA VAL A 85 -5.29 -11.51 32.65
C VAL A 85 -4.68 -10.12 32.44
N ASP A 86 -3.43 -10.07 32.00
CA ASP A 86 -2.66 -8.83 31.80
C ASP A 86 -3.00 -8.14 30.47
N ILE A 87 -3.28 -8.93 29.42
CA ILE A 87 -3.46 -8.45 28.04
C ILE A 87 -4.82 -8.91 27.50
N ILE A 88 -5.57 -8.00 26.89
CA ILE A 88 -6.76 -8.35 26.12
C ILE A 88 -6.32 -8.71 24.70
N GLY A 89 -6.44 -9.98 24.34
CA GLY A 89 -6.23 -10.43 22.97
C GLY A 89 -7.56 -10.63 22.23
N ALA A 90 -7.59 -10.29 20.94
CA ALA A 90 -8.75 -10.54 20.10
C ALA A 90 -8.41 -10.85 18.65
N ASN A 91 -9.22 -11.71 18.06
CA ASN A 91 -9.27 -11.96 16.63
C ASN A 91 -10.15 -10.88 15.99
N VAL A 92 -9.57 -10.02 15.16
CA VAL A 92 -10.22 -8.81 14.62
C VAL A 92 -10.13 -8.77 13.10
N TYR A 93 -11.30 -8.79 12.45
CA TYR A 93 -11.44 -8.81 10.99
C TYR A 93 -12.31 -7.66 10.45
N ARG A 94 -12.16 -6.46 11.04
CA ARG A 94 -12.98 -5.26 10.76
C ARG A 94 -12.40 -4.34 9.67
N TYR A 95 -12.13 -4.81 8.46
CA TYR A 95 -11.45 -3.98 7.44
C TYR A 95 -12.45 -3.46 6.38
N SER A 96 -12.71 -2.15 6.44
CA SER A 96 -13.77 -1.45 5.70
C SER A 96 -13.98 -1.97 4.27
N GLY A 97 -15.12 -2.61 4.03
CA GLY A 97 -15.59 -3.01 2.71
C GLY A 97 -15.96 -4.49 2.53
N ALA A 98 -15.80 -5.35 3.53
CA ALA A 98 -16.35 -6.71 3.46
C ALA A 98 -17.81 -6.74 3.98
N VAL A 99 -18.74 -6.80 3.02
CA VAL A 99 -20.06 -7.42 3.08
C VAL A 99 -20.92 -7.15 4.34
N SER A 100 -21.88 -6.22 4.15
CA SER A 100 -23.05 -5.87 4.98
C SER A 100 -22.91 -4.65 5.90
N GLY A 101 -22.83 -3.45 5.30
CA GLY A 101 -23.54 -2.22 5.75
C GLY A 101 -23.37 -1.69 7.17
N ALA A 102 -22.58 -2.30 8.04
CA ALA A 102 -22.51 -2.01 9.47
C ALA A 102 -21.10 -2.15 10.08
N ASP A 103 -20.07 -2.52 9.29
CA ASP A 103 -18.69 -2.60 9.79
C ASP A 103 -18.14 -1.18 10.03
N PRO A 104 -17.92 -0.77 11.29
CA PRO A 104 -17.44 0.58 11.62
C PRO A 104 -15.93 0.75 11.39
N GLY A 105 -15.25 -0.28 10.84
CA GLY A 105 -13.83 -0.27 10.49
C GLY A 105 -12.91 -0.53 11.69
N VAL A 106 -11.67 -0.99 11.44
CA VAL A 106 -10.69 -1.41 12.46
C VAL A 106 -10.46 -0.35 13.54
N VAL A 107 -10.56 0.93 13.17
CA VAL A 107 -10.37 2.08 14.07
C VAL A 107 -11.41 2.09 15.20
N SER A 108 -12.64 1.60 14.94
CA SER A 108 -13.68 1.51 15.96
C SER A 108 -13.31 0.56 17.10
N TYR A 109 -12.60 -0.54 16.84
CA TYR A 109 -12.30 -1.56 17.84
C TYR A 109 -11.55 -0.98 19.04
N PHE A 110 -10.44 -0.28 18.79
CA PHE A 110 -9.63 0.29 19.88
C PHE A 110 -10.42 1.33 20.68
N THR A 111 -11.27 2.11 20.00
CA THR A 111 -12.15 3.09 20.64
C THR A 111 -13.23 2.39 21.48
N ASP A 112 -13.82 1.31 20.97
CA ASP A 112 -14.82 0.50 21.66
C ASP A 112 -14.22 -0.09 22.93
N VAL A 113 -13.03 -0.72 22.85
CA VAL A 113 -12.32 -1.25 24.02
C VAL A 113 -12.03 -0.13 25.03
N LYS A 114 -11.53 1.03 24.59
CA LYS A 114 -11.23 2.17 25.48
C LYS A 114 -12.48 2.77 26.13
N ASN A 115 -13.65 2.67 25.48
CA ASN A 115 -14.92 3.17 26.01
C ASN A 115 -15.65 2.15 26.89
N THR A 116 -15.29 0.86 26.83
CA THR A 116 -15.75 -0.17 27.78
C THR A 116 -14.95 -0.14 29.09
N HIS A 117 -15.43 -0.80 30.14
CA HIS A 117 -14.75 -0.86 31.45
C HIS A 117 -13.45 -1.70 31.48
N ALA A 118 -12.88 -2.06 30.32
CA ALA A 118 -11.59 -2.74 30.16
C ALA A 118 -10.40 -1.75 29.98
N VAL A 119 -10.61 -0.46 30.31
CA VAL A 119 -9.77 0.71 29.97
C VAL A 119 -8.27 0.57 30.23
N ASP A 120 -7.86 -0.17 31.25
CA ASP A 120 -6.48 -0.17 31.75
C ASP A 120 -5.64 -1.41 31.33
N LYS A 121 -6.06 -2.15 30.29
CA LYS A 121 -5.28 -3.30 29.78
C LYS A 121 -4.81 -3.08 28.33
N PRO A 122 -3.56 -3.44 28.00
CA PRO A 122 -3.08 -3.42 26.62
C PRO A 122 -3.87 -4.39 25.73
N VAL A 123 -3.97 -4.04 24.44
CA VAL A 123 -4.69 -4.78 23.41
C VAL A 123 -3.70 -5.39 22.42
N LEU A 124 -3.84 -6.69 22.20
CA LEU A 124 -3.10 -7.46 21.20
C LEU A 124 -4.08 -8.03 20.18
N PHE A 125 -3.87 -7.81 18.89
CA PHE A 125 -4.65 -8.56 17.90
C PHE A 125 -4.06 -9.96 17.77
N THR A 126 -4.75 -10.96 18.31
CA THR A 126 -4.30 -12.36 18.25
C THR A 126 -4.46 -12.95 16.86
N GLU A 127 -5.37 -12.40 16.07
CA GLU A 127 -5.47 -12.60 14.62
C GLU A 127 -5.98 -11.33 13.94
N TYR A 128 -5.46 -11.04 12.74
CA TYR A 128 -6.07 -10.10 11.81
C TYR A 128 -5.63 -10.36 10.38
N GLY A 129 -6.49 -10.09 9.40
CA GLY A 129 -6.13 -10.28 8.00
C GLY A 129 -7.31 -10.11 7.06
N ASP A 130 -7.15 -10.59 5.83
CA ASP A 130 -8.26 -10.69 4.88
C ASP A 130 -8.88 -12.09 4.97
N ILE A 131 -10.10 -12.19 5.50
CA ILE A 131 -10.88 -13.45 5.58
C ILE A 131 -11.97 -13.54 4.50
N HIS A 132 -12.27 -12.43 3.82
CA HIS A 132 -13.31 -12.27 2.79
C HIS A 132 -12.68 -12.06 1.41
N GLN A 133 -11.97 -13.06 0.92
CA GLN A 133 -11.16 -12.93 -0.29
C GLN A 133 -12.01 -12.62 -1.52
N VAL A 134 -11.52 -11.67 -2.32
CA VAL A 134 -12.11 -11.31 -3.60
C VAL A 134 -11.34 -12.00 -4.72
N PHE A 135 -12.06 -12.53 -5.72
CA PHE A 135 -11.46 -13.20 -6.86
C PHE A 135 -11.91 -12.59 -8.18
N ASN A 136 -10.99 -12.47 -9.13
CA ASN A 136 -11.28 -12.18 -10.53
C ASN A 136 -11.11 -13.48 -11.35
N GLY A 137 -12.23 -14.18 -11.56
CA GLY A 137 -12.21 -15.56 -12.04
C GLY A 137 -11.60 -16.48 -10.99
N THR A 138 -10.48 -17.13 -11.33
CA THR A 138 -9.72 -17.99 -10.40
C THR A 138 -8.55 -17.28 -9.73
N ASN A 139 -8.33 -16.00 -10.04
CA ASN A 139 -7.19 -15.24 -9.52
C ASN A 139 -7.60 -14.47 -8.27
N LEU A 140 -6.89 -14.67 -7.18
CA LEU A 140 -7.05 -13.89 -5.95
C LEU A 140 -6.72 -12.41 -6.22
N ASP A 141 -7.59 -11.50 -5.77
CA ASP A 141 -7.32 -10.07 -5.75
C ASP A 141 -6.32 -9.74 -4.64
N THR A 142 -5.05 -9.90 -4.97
CA THR A 142 -3.94 -9.59 -4.07
C THR A 142 -3.86 -8.11 -3.69
N THR A 143 -4.44 -7.20 -4.47
CA THR A 143 -4.48 -5.77 -4.11
C THR A 143 -5.44 -5.55 -2.95
N ARG A 144 -6.62 -6.17 -3.00
CA ARG A 144 -7.59 -6.12 -1.89
C ARG A 144 -7.06 -6.77 -0.62
N GLN A 145 -6.33 -7.88 -0.75
CA GLN A 145 -5.65 -8.55 0.36
C GLN A 145 -4.61 -7.61 0.99
N GLN A 146 -3.73 -6.99 0.19
CA GLN A 146 -2.76 -6.01 0.66
C GLN A 146 -3.43 -4.84 1.41
N GLN A 147 -4.55 -4.34 0.90
CA GLN A 147 -5.29 -3.25 1.53
C GLN A 147 -5.85 -3.64 2.90
N ALA A 148 -6.40 -4.85 3.05
CA ALA A 148 -6.95 -5.35 4.32
C ALA A 148 -5.89 -5.35 5.44
N HIS A 149 -4.75 -5.99 5.14
CA HIS A 149 -3.65 -6.11 6.07
C HIS A 149 -3.00 -4.75 6.38
N ALA A 150 -2.76 -3.91 5.37
CA ALA A 150 -2.19 -2.58 5.58
C ALA A 150 -3.10 -1.67 6.41
N THR A 151 -4.41 -1.70 6.16
CA THR A 151 -5.40 -0.91 6.91
C THR A 151 -5.38 -1.30 8.38
N THR A 152 -5.36 -2.61 8.66
CA THR A 152 -5.37 -3.13 10.03
C THR A 152 -4.07 -2.84 10.76
N TRP A 153 -2.92 -3.07 10.12
CA TRP A 153 -1.63 -2.75 10.72
C TRP A 153 -1.47 -1.25 11.03
N ASN A 154 -1.87 -0.38 10.10
CA ASN A 154 -1.82 1.06 10.34
C ASN A 154 -2.74 1.49 11.49
N ALA A 155 -3.88 0.81 11.68
CA ALA A 155 -4.74 1.05 12.83
C ALA A 155 -4.10 0.58 14.15
N ILE A 156 -3.38 -0.56 14.15
CA ILE A 156 -2.58 -1.00 15.31
C ILE A 156 -1.54 0.07 15.66
N VAL A 157 -0.74 0.52 14.69
CA VAL A 157 0.31 1.54 14.91
C VAL A 157 -0.28 2.87 15.37
N ALA A 158 -1.40 3.32 14.79
CA ALA A 158 -2.03 4.59 15.19
C ALA A 158 -2.54 4.59 16.64
N ASN A 159 -2.73 3.40 17.23
CA ASN A 159 -3.25 3.20 18.57
C ASN A 159 -2.23 2.56 19.52
N GLU A 160 -0.97 2.43 19.11
CA GLU A 160 0.10 1.81 19.91
C GLU A 160 0.38 2.59 21.20
N ALA A 161 0.99 1.91 22.17
CA ALA A 161 1.41 2.55 23.41
C ALA A 161 2.30 3.79 23.13
N GLY A 162 1.89 4.96 23.61
CA GLY A 162 2.51 6.26 23.40
C GLY A 162 2.02 7.02 22.15
N ALA A 163 1.14 6.45 21.34
CA ALA A 163 0.57 7.13 20.17
C ALA A 163 -0.58 8.08 20.52
N ALA A 164 -0.90 8.98 19.58
CA ALA A 164 -1.98 9.95 19.73
C ALA A 164 -3.40 9.34 19.71
N GLY A 165 -3.54 8.07 19.29
CA GLY A 165 -4.81 7.34 19.27
C GLY A 165 -5.28 6.92 20.65
N THR A 166 -5.67 5.64 20.79
CA THR A 166 -6.15 5.12 22.08
C THR A 166 -5.06 4.84 23.09
N ASP A 167 -3.79 4.74 22.69
CA ASP A 167 -2.67 4.41 23.59
C ASP A 167 -2.89 3.05 24.28
N THR A 168 -3.27 2.03 23.50
CA THR A 168 -3.62 0.70 24.04
C THR A 168 -3.02 -0.46 23.27
N ALA A 169 -2.70 -0.31 21.99
CA ALA A 169 -2.26 -1.42 21.16
C ALA A 169 -0.80 -1.81 21.45
N ILE A 170 -0.51 -3.10 21.45
CA ILE A 170 0.86 -3.64 21.61
C ILE A 170 1.31 -4.52 20.43
N GLY A 171 0.53 -4.54 19.34
CA GLY A 171 0.85 -5.25 18.11
C GLY A 171 -0.25 -6.22 17.67
N GLY A 172 0.13 -7.19 16.84
CA GLY A 172 -0.75 -8.31 16.50
C GLY A 172 -0.12 -9.34 15.57
N PHE A 173 -0.80 -10.47 15.42
CA PHE A 173 -0.40 -11.57 14.54
C PHE A 173 -1.25 -11.58 13.26
N ALA A 174 -0.58 -11.49 12.12
CA ALA A 174 -1.24 -11.55 10.83
C ALA A 174 -1.76 -12.97 10.56
N PHE A 175 -3.07 -13.09 10.34
CA PHE A 175 -3.74 -14.31 9.94
C PHE A 175 -3.85 -14.37 8.41
N GLU A 176 -3.23 -15.33 7.75
CA GLU A 176 -2.30 -16.33 8.30
C GLU A 176 -1.03 -16.44 7.47
N TRP A 177 -0.05 -17.19 7.97
CA TRP A 177 1.22 -17.30 7.26
C TRP A 177 1.09 -18.10 5.95
N VAL A 178 0.33 -19.20 5.97
CA VAL A 178 0.13 -20.10 4.82
C VAL A 178 -1.34 -20.46 4.76
N ASP A 179 -1.94 -20.43 3.57
CA ASP A 179 -3.31 -20.87 3.31
C ASP A 179 -3.72 -22.15 4.03
N ASN A 180 -5.00 -22.28 4.40
CA ASN A 180 -5.60 -23.49 4.95
C ASN A 180 -6.42 -24.29 3.90
N TRP A 181 -5.75 -24.86 2.89
CA TRP A 181 -6.31 -25.65 1.75
C TRP A 181 -7.42 -26.66 2.08
N TRP A 182 -7.61 -27.10 3.32
CA TRP A 182 -8.55 -28.16 3.69
C TRP A 182 -9.86 -27.66 4.31
N GLN A 183 -10.01 -26.35 4.53
CA GLN A 183 -11.08 -25.80 5.35
C GLN A 183 -12.38 -25.53 4.59
N ASN A 184 -12.41 -25.67 3.26
CA ASN A 184 -13.61 -25.60 2.43
C ASN A 184 -13.67 -26.74 1.41
N GLY A 185 -14.80 -27.43 1.31
CA GLY A 185 -14.96 -28.47 0.29
C GLY A 185 -14.12 -29.71 0.57
N GLY A 186 -13.12 -30.01 -0.26
CA GLY A 186 -12.44 -31.32 -0.28
C GLY A 186 -10.91 -31.26 -0.22
N PRO A 187 -10.23 -32.26 0.38
CA PRO A 187 -8.79 -32.22 0.70
C PRO A 187 -7.85 -32.23 -0.53
N THR A 188 -8.39 -32.27 -1.75
CA THR A 188 -7.62 -32.36 -3.00
C THR A 188 -7.74 -31.11 -3.87
N THR A 189 -8.58 -30.15 -3.48
CA THR A 189 -8.87 -28.95 -4.26
C THR A 189 -8.66 -27.74 -3.38
N HIS A 190 -8.07 -26.68 -3.93
CA HIS A 190 -8.01 -25.38 -3.27
C HIS A 190 -9.24 -24.60 -3.73
N ASP A 191 -10.31 -24.71 -2.96
CA ASP A 191 -11.67 -24.35 -3.31
C ASP A 191 -11.91 -22.83 -3.22
N ILE A 192 -12.54 -22.27 -4.25
CA ILE A 192 -12.99 -20.88 -4.26
C ILE A 192 -14.49 -20.88 -3.93
N VAL A 193 -14.81 -20.59 -2.66
CA VAL A 193 -16.20 -20.57 -2.19
C VAL A 193 -16.70 -19.14 -2.09
N GLY A 194 -17.21 -18.61 -3.20
CA GLY A 194 -17.88 -17.30 -3.25
C GLY A 194 -16.94 -16.10 -3.04
N SER A 195 -16.76 -15.28 -4.07
CA SER A 195 -15.96 -14.04 -3.96
C SER A 195 -16.58 -13.06 -2.96
N GLY A 196 -15.80 -12.62 -1.98
CA GLY A 196 -16.23 -11.73 -0.90
C GLY A 196 -16.93 -12.43 0.26
N SER A 197 -17.11 -13.76 0.21
CA SER A 197 -17.52 -14.56 1.37
C SER A 197 -16.30 -15.02 2.15
N THR A 198 -16.51 -15.44 3.40
CA THR A 198 -15.43 -16.05 4.18
C THR A 198 -14.94 -17.31 3.48
N ASN A 199 -13.69 -17.33 3.03
CA ASN A 199 -13.09 -18.51 2.41
C ASN A 199 -11.80 -18.88 3.14
N ASN A 200 -11.95 -19.70 4.17
CA ASN A 200 -10.89 -20.22 5.02
C ASN A 200 -9.65 -20.79 4.33
N GLU A 201 -9.68 -21.10 3.04
CA GLU A 201 -8.51 -21.66 2.36
C GLU A 201 -7.55 -20.61 1.79
N TRP A 202 -7.96 -19.35 1.66
CA TRP A 202 -7.21 -18.34 0.89
C TRP A 202 -6.71 -17.16 1.74
N HIS A 203 -6.55 -17.36 3.05
CA HIS A 203 -6.19 -16.32 4.01
C HIS A 203 -4.68 -16.00 3.99
N GLY A 204 -3.85 -16.90 3.46
CA GLY A 204 -2.41 -16.89 3.65
C GLY A 204 -1.67 -15.68 3.07
N ILE A 205 -0.62 -15.25 3.74
CA ILE A 205 0.44 -14.38 3.19
C ILE A 205 1.26 -15.16 2.14
N PHE A 206 1.33 -16.48 2.29
CA PHE A 206 1.85 -17.41 1.31
C PHE A 206 0.77 -18.37 0.85
N SER A 207 0.82 -18.73 -0.43
CA SER A 207 0.01 -19.81 -0.95
C SER A 207 0.49 -21.16 -0.43
N GLN A 208 -0.39 -22.15 -0.45
CA GLN A 208 0.02 -23.55 -0.49
C GLN A 208 0.43 -23.99 -1.90
N GLY A 209 1.16 -25.10 -1.98
CA GLY A 209 1.60 -25.71 -3.22
C GLY A 209 0.53 -26.65 -3.76
N ALA A 210 0.36 -26.71 -5.08
CA ALA A 210 -0.62 -27.60 -5.69
C ALA A 210 -0.35 -29.10 -5.40
N GLY A 211 -1.39 -29.81 -4.95
CA GLY A 211 -1.40 -31.28 -4.83
C GLY A 211 -0.35 -31.81 -3.85
N ASN A 212 0.43 -32.82 -4.28
CA ASN A 212 1.45 -33.48 -3.44
C ASN A 212 2.66 -32.61 -3.07
N ARG A 213 2.71 -31.34 -3.51
CA ARG A 213 3.77 -30.39 -3.20
C ARG A 213 3.41 -29.45 -2.05
N SER A 214 2.19 -29.50 -1.53
CA SER A 214 1.86 -28.93 -0.21
C SER A 214 2.50 -29.76 0.92
N PRO A 215 2.99 -29.15 2.02
CA PRO A 215 3.11 -27.70 2.28
C PRO A 215 4.47 -27.12 1.85
N PHE A 216 5.28 -27.89 1.11
CA PHE A 216 6.69 -27.59 0.83
C PHE A 216 6.91 -26.52 -0.25
N LEU A 217 5.97 -26.37 -1.18
CA LEU A 217 6.00 -25.30 -2.18
C LEU A 217 5.10 -24.15 -1.72
N ARG A 218 5.70 -23.06 -1.23
CA ARG A 218 4.99 -21.84 -0.81
C ARG A 218 5.26 -20.73 -1.81
N GLN A 219 4.22 -20.08 -2.30
CA GLN A 219 4.39 -18.89 -3.13
C GLN A 219 4.08 -17.66 -2.31
N MET A 220 5.06 -16.77 -2.21
CA MET A 220 4.91 -15.48 -1.55
C MET A 220 3.86 -14.64 -2.28
N ARG A 221 2.86 -14.13 -1.56
CA ARG A 221 1.92 -13.15 -2.12
C ARG A 221 2.41 -11.73 -1.92
N PRO A 222 1.93 -10.75 -2.72
CA PRO A 222 2.29 -9.33 -2.59
C PRO A 222 2.13 -8.75 -1.17
N VAL A 223 1.20 -9.29 -0.36
CA VAL A 223 1.02 -8.87 1.04
C VAL A 223 2.25 -9.09 1.93
N TYR A 224 3.12 -10.06 1.61
CA TYR A 224 4.39 -10.19 2.31
C TYR A 224 5.27 -8.95 2.13
N GLN A 225 5.34 -8.42 0.91
CA GLN A 225 6.09 -7.21 0.60
C GLN A 225 5.48 -5.98 1.27
N THR A 226 4.16 -5.96 1.43
CA THR A 226 3.47 -4.95 2.24
C THR A 226 4.01 -4.93 3.67
N TYR A 227 4.10 -6.09 4.35
CA TYR A 227 4.69 -6.15 5.69
C TYR A 227 6.18 -5.81 5.71
N GLN A 228 6.96 -6.20 4.69
CA GLN A 228 8.36 -5.76 4.59
C GLN A 228 8.49 -4.22 4.57
N GLY A 229 7.51 -3.52 3.98
CA GLY A 229 7.43 -2.07 4.01
C GLY A 229 6.96 -1.54 5.37
N LEU A 230 5.87 -2.08 5.90
CA LEU A 230 5.21 -1.61 7.13
C LEU A 230 6.02 -1.86 8.41
N TRP A 231 6.74 -2.98 8.48
CA TRP A 231 7.56 -3.37 9.63
C TRP A 231 8.99 -2.84 9.56
N ASN A 232 9.28 -1.93 8.63
CA ASN A 232 10.56 -1.25 8.57
C ASN A 232 10.47 0.12 9.26
N PRO A 233 10.90 0.25 10.53
CA PRO A 233 10.63 1.41 11.40
C PRO A 233 11.33 2.71 10.98
N SER A 234 12.09 2.73 9.89
CA SER A 234 12.76 3.94 9.39
C SER A 234 11.87 4.85 8.52
N GLY A 235 10.60 4.49 8.27
CA GLY A 235 9.74 5.19 7.31
C GLY A 235 10.28 5.17 5.88
N ALA A 236 11.28 4.32 5.65
CA ALA A 236 12.06 4.28 4.45
C ALA A 236 11.98 2.85 3.91
N SER A 237 11.19 2.64 2.87
CA SER A 237 11.06 1.31 2.30
C SER A 237 12.33 0.96 1.53
N ARG A 238 12.93 -0.18 1.86
CA ARG A 238 14.16 -0.61 1.17
C ARG A 238 13.80 -1.20 -0.18
N VAL A 239 14.38 -0.64 -1.24
CA VAL A 239 14.24 -1.13 -2.60
C VAL A 239 14.98 -2.46 -2.72
N THR A 240 14.29 -3.52 -3.12
CA THR A 240 14.93 -4.80 -3.46
C THR A 240 15.46 -4.76 -4.89
N ALA A 241 16.34 -5.69 -5.28
CA ALA A 241 16.82 -5.78 -6.67
C ALA A 241 15.68 -5.95 -7.69
N ALA A 242 14.54 -6.50 -7.28
CA ALA A 242 13.35 -6.70 -8.11
C ALA A 242 12.46 -5.45 -8.20
N GLY A 243 12.77 -4.37 -7.47
CA GLY A 243 11.85 -3.24 -7.34
C GLY A 243 10.63 -3.59 -6.48
N GLY A 244 9.48 -2.99 -6.79
CA GLY A 244 8.20 -3.25 -6.12
C GLY A 244 7.30 -2.03 -6.01
N ARG A 245 6.09 -2.24 -5.48
CA ARG A 245 5.17 -1.16 -5.09
C ARG A 245 5.41 -0.80 -3.62
N PHE A 246 5.72 0.47 -3.39
CA PHE A 246 5.96 1.04 -2.07
C PHE A 246 4.76 1.86 -1.62
N LEU A 247 4.43 1.79 -0.33
CA LEU A 247 3.30 2.47 0.26
C LEU A 247 3.81 3.48 1.29
N PHE A 248 3.33 4.72 1.18
CA PHE A 248 3.64 5.79 2.11
C PHE A 248 2.36 6.41 2.64
N SER A 249 2.32 6.70 3.94
CA SER A 249 1.26 7.52 4.53
C SER A 249 1.68 8.98 4.48
N VAL A 250 0.96 9.80 3.70
CA VAL A 250 1.23 11.22 3.52
C VAL A 250 -0.05 11.99 3.84
N SER A 251 -0.01 12.86 4.85
CA SER A 251 -1.19 13.62 5.33
C SER A 251 -2.43 12.76 5.61
N GLY A 252 -2.24 11.53 6.11
CA GLY A 252 -3.34 10.59 6.39
C GLY A 252 -3.92 9.90 5.15
N ALA A 253 -3.32 10.09 3.97
CA ALA A 253 -3.70 9.40 2.74
C ALA A 253 -2.56 8.48 2.25
N THR A 254 -2.93 7.39 1.60
CA THR A 254 -1.96 6.43 1.05
C THR A 254 -1.44 6.89 -0.31
N VAL A 255 -0.12 6.98 -0.44
CA VAL A 255 0.59 7.20 -1.71
C VAL A 255 1.26 5.91 -2.11
N PHE A 256 1.16 5.53 -3.40
CA PHE A 256 1.91 4.40 -3.93
C PHE A 256 3.06 4.87 -4.84
N VAL A 257 4.19 4.18 -4.79
CA VAL A 257 5.31 4.38 -5.73
C VAL A 257 5.73 3.03 -6.29
N ASP A 258 5.54 2.83 -7.58
CA ASP A 258 6.04 1.65 -8.29
C ASP A 258 7.45 1.90 -8.77
N VAL A 259 8.36 1.06 -8.31
CA VAL A 259 9.77 1.09 -8.66
C VAL A 259 10.07 -0.13 -9.52
N PRO A 260 10.44 0.04 -10.80
CA PRO A 260 10.78 -1.10 -11.64
C PRO A 260 12.13 -1.72 -11.23
N PRO A 261 12.36 -3.01 -11.57
CA PRO A 261 13.63 -3.68 -11.30
C PRO A 261 14.83 -2.89 -11.82
N GLY A 262 15.84 -2.69 -10.96
CA GLY A 262 17.06 -1.97 -11.29
C GLY A 262 16.93 -0.44 -11.40
N ALA A 263 15.82 0.15 -10.95
CA ALA A 263 15.73 1.61 -10.82
C ALA A 263 16.64 2.16 -9.70
N PHE A 264 16.89 1.35 -8.67
CA PHE A 264 17.83 1.65 -7.59
C PHE A 264 18.67 0.42 -7.24
N PRO A 265 19.86 0.58 -6.64
CA PRO A 265 20.60 -0.53 -6.05
C PRO A 265 19.80 -1.16 -4.91
N ALA A 266 19.99 -2.47 -4.68
CA ALA A 266 19.35 -3.16 -3.58
C ALA A 266 19.76 -2.51 -2.24
N GLY A 267 18.77 -2.25 -1.38
CA GLY A 267 18.96 -1.59 -0.09
C GLY A 267 18.81 -0.07 -0.11
N ALA A 268 18.64 0.56 -1.28
CA ALA A 268 18.28 1.98 -1.39
C ALA A 268 16.98 2.27 -0.61
N SER A 269 16.91 3.44 -0.02
CA SER A 269 15.97 3.73 1.06
C SER A 269 15.05 4.87 0.66
N LEU A 270 13.86 4.53 0.15
CA LEU A 270 12.90 5.49 -0.38
C LEU A 270 11.94 5.96 0.71
N SER A 271 11.69 7.26 0.81
CA SER A 271 10.71 7.86 1.71
C SER A 271 9.79 8.83 0.96
N ALA A 272 8.56 9.01 1.48
CA ALA A 272 7.68 10.09 1.05
C ALA A 272 7.05 10.78 2.26
N SER A 273 6.92 12.10 2.18
CA SER A 273 6.41 12.93 3.28
C SER A 273 5.54 14.07 2.78
N THR A 274 4.68 14.60 3.66
CA THR A 274 3.90 15.80 3.37
C THR A 274 4.83 16.98 3.12
N ALA A 275 4.59 17.69 2.02
CA ALA A 275 5.30 18.93 1.74
C ALA A 275 4.71 20.08 2.56
N SER A 276 5.55 20.81 3.29
CA SER A 276 5.14 21.94 4.14
C SER A 276 5.12 23.28 3.42
N SER A 277 5.78 23.38 2.27
CA SER A 277 5.80 24.59 1.44
C SER A 277 6.03 24.24 -0.03
N PHE A 278 5.53 25.11 -0.91
CA PHE A 278 5.67 24.97 -2.36
C PHE A 278 6.31 26.24 -2.92
N PRO A 279 7.45 26.15 -3.61
CA PRO A 279 8.10 27.31 -4.22
C PRO A 279 7.19 28.02 -5.22
N SER A 280 7.26 29.36 -5.23
CA SER A 280 6.65 30.17 -6.27
C SER A 280 7.36 29.90 -7.59
N GLY A 281 6.66 29.30 -8.54
CA GLY A 281 7.15 29.07 -9.89
C GLY A 281 5.96 28.86 -10.82
N THR A 282 6.01 29.45 -12.01
CA THR A 282 5.12 29.09 -13.10
C THR A 282 5.76 27.95 -13.89
N GLY A 283 4.96 26.98 -14.35
CA GLY A 283 5.47 26.01 -15.31
C GLY A 283 5.79 26.73 -16.61
N THR A 284 7.00 26.59 -17.13
CA THR A 284 7.39 27.21 -18.41
C THR A 284 6.90 26.40 -19.62
N THR A 285 6.41 25.19 -19.38
CA THR A 285 6.12 24.20 -20.41
C THR A 285 4.64 23.96 -20.60
N LEU A 286 3.82 24.06 -19.55
CA LEU A 286 2.36 24.10 -19.60
C LEU A 286 1.87 25.28 -18.76
N ASP A 287 0.78 25.93 -19.18
CA ASP A 287 0.12 26.97 -18.39
C ASP A 287 -0.55 26.28 -17.18
N VAL A 288 0.21 26.17 -16.09
CA VAL A 288 -0.15 25.45 -14.87
C VAL A 288 -0.29 26.36 -13.66
N SER A 289 -1.31 26.08 -12.85
CA SER A 289 -1.56 26.77 -11.59
C SER A 289 -1.37 25.82 -10.41
N PRO A 290 -0.58 26.18 -9.38
CA PRO A 290 -0.34 25.33 -8.21
C PRO A 290 -1.62 25.15 -7.39
N THR A 291 -1.84 23.96 -6.82
CA THR A 291 -2.97 23.69 -5.91
C THR A 291 -2.61 23.80 -4.43
N GLY A 292 -1.32 23.80 -4.08
CA GLY A 292 -0.84 23.68 -2.70
C GLY A 292 -0.92 22.26 -2.14
N GLN A 293 -1.24 21.25 -2.95
CA GLN A 293 -1.37 19.85 -2.52
C GLN A 293 -0.29 18.99 -3.18
N GLY A 294 0.51 18.30 -2.37
CA GLY A 294 1.65 17.55 -2.88
C GLY A 294 2.42 16.83 -1.79
N LEU A 295 3.59 16.33 -2.17
CA LEU A 295 4.45 15.47 -1.36
C LEU A 295 5.90 15.64 -1.76
N THR A 296 6.82 15.31 -0.87
CA THR A 296 8.23 15.12 -1.20
C THR A 296 8.51 13.63 -1.25
N ILE A 297 9.23 13.18 -2.27
CA ILE A 297 9.75 11.80 -2.34
C ILE A 297 11.27 11.91 -2.43
N THR A 298 11.98 11.17 -1.59
CA THR A 298 13.45 11.18 -1.52
C THR A 298 14.01 9.79 -1.35
N GLU A 299 15.26 9.59 -1.79
CA GLU A 299 16.09 8.46 -1.39
C GLU A 299 17.13 8.95 -0.38
N ALA A 300 17.41 8.16 0.67
CA ALA A 300 18.18 8.58 1.84
C ALA A 300 19.62 9.06 1.54
N SER A 301 20.25 8.51 0.49
CA SER A 301 21.59 8.93 0.04
C SER A 301 21.54 9.95 -1.11
N GLY A 302 20.35 10.42 -1.48
CA GLY A 302 20.14 11.38 -2.55
C GLY A 302 20.19 10.78 -3.96
N LEU A 303 20.13 9.44 -4.09
CA LEU A 303 20.14 8.80 -5.39
C LEU A 303 18.90 9.16 -6.21
N GLN A 304 19.11 9.37 -7.50
CA GLN A 304 18.05 9.48 -8.49
C GLN A 304 17.84 8.13 -9.18
N PRO A 305 16.59 7.83 -9.60
CA PRO A 305 16.29 6.53 -10.17
C PRO A 305 16.93 6.38 -11.55
N ALA A 306 17.53 5.22 -11.82
CA ALA A 306 18.08 4.87 -13.13
C ALA A 306 17.00 4.56 -14.18
N LYS A 307 15.75 4.38 -13.76
CA LYS A 307 14.58 4.10 -14.60
C LYS A 307 13.37 4.87 -14.07
N THR A 308 12.46 5.27 -14.96
CA THR A 308 11.23 5.97 -14.58
C THR A 308 10.41 5.17 -13.56
N LEU A 309 9.93 5.87 -12.53
CA LEU A 309 9.02 5.35 -11.50
C LEU A 309 7.58 5.77 -11.81
N THR A 310 6.60 5.09 -11.22
CA THR A 310 5.19 5.51 -11.27
C THR A 310 4.71 5.90 -9.89
N VAL A 311 4.20 7.13 -9.73
CA VAL A 311 3.66 7.65 -8.47
C VAL A 311 2.16 7.73 -8.56
N TYR A 312 1.46 7.20 -7.54
CA TYR A 312 0.02 7.27 -7.37
C TYR A 312 -0.26 8.23 -6.23
N PHE A 313 -0.65 9.45 -6.57
CA PHE A 313 -0.96 10.50 -5.61
C PHE A 313 -2.48 10.65 -5.44
N PRO A 314 -3.04 10.42 -4.24
CA PRO A 314 -4.47 10.58 -4.02
C PRO A 314 -4.84 12.06 -4.13
N PHE A 315 -5.77 12.40 -5.03
CA PHE A 315 -6.09 13.80 -5.28
C PHE A 315 -7.54 13.98 -5.68
N ASN A 316 -8.35 14.48 -4.74
CA ASN A 316 -9.77 14.71 -4.96
C ASN A 316 -10.04 16.17 -5.30
N HIS A 317 -10.43 16.44 -6.55
CA HIS A 317 -10.86 17.75 -6.99
C HIS A 317 -11.90 17.64 -8.10
N ASN A 318 -12.94 18.48 -8.02
CA ASN A 318 -14.04 18.50 -8.97
C ASN A 318 -13.81 19.54 -10.07
N GLY A 319 -13.91 19.12 -11.32
CA GLY A 319 -13.79 20.01 -12.48
C GLY A 319 -12.35 20.46 -12.76
N GLY A 320 -12.05 20.73 -14.03
CA GLY A 320 -10.69 21.06 -14.47
C GLY A 320 -9.83 19.83 -14.77
N LYS A 321 -8.61 20.07 -15.26
CA LYS A 321 -7.63 19.03 -15.57
C LYS A 321 -6.41 19.22 -14.69
N PHE A 322 -5.86 18.13 -14.18
CA PHE A 322 -4.76 18.17 -13.22
C PHE A 322 -3.67 17.19 -13.60
N VAL A 323 -2.44 17.58 -13.31
CA VAL A 323 -1.23 16.76 -13.45
C VAL A 323 -0.47 16.77 -12.15
N LEU A 324 0.33 15.74 -11.91
CA LEU A 324 1.40 15.85 -10.93
C LEU A 324 2.59 16.53 -11.62
N ALA A 325 3.20 17.52 -10.97
CA ALA A 325 4.41 18.17 -11.44
C ALA A 325 5.53 17.96 -10.42
N ARG A 326 6.76 17.75 -10.89
CA ARG A 326 7.95 17.76 -10.05
C ARG A 326 8.58 19.15 -10.06
N PHE A 327 9.14 19.59 -8.95
CA PHE A 327 9.93 20.81 -8.91
C PHE A 327 11.37 20.49 -9.34
N ASP A 328 11.89 21.23 -10.30
CA ASP A 328 13.28 21.18 -10.73
C ASP A 328 14.07 22.27 -10.01
N THR A 329 14.90 21.85 -9.05
CA THR A 329 15.68 22.77 -8.21
C THR A 329 16.81 23.47 -8.97
N THR A 330 17.20 22.95 -10.15
CA THR A 330 18.26 23.56 -10.96
C THR A 330 17.71 24.76 -11.74
N THR A 331 16.51 24.62 -12.29
CA THR A 331 15.87 25.69 -13.08
C THR A 331 14.90 26.54 -12.27
N GLY A 332 14.52 26.10 -11.07
CA GLY A 332 13.52 26.75 -10.23
C GLY A 332 12.10 26.65 -10.79
N GLN A 333 11.81 25.61 -11.57
CA GLN A 333 10.55 25.50 -12.33
C GLN A 333 9.79 24.22 -12.00
N TRP A 334 8.47 24.30 -12.15
CA TRP A 334 7.60 23.12 -12.10
C TRP A 334 7.59 22.44 -13.47
N VAL A 335 7.92 21.15 -13.48
CA VAL A 335 7.93 20.27 -14.65
C VAL A 335 6.73 19.33 -14.54
N PRO A 336 5.67 19.54 -15.34
CA PRO A 336 4.54 18.63 -15.43
C PRO A 336 5.01 17.22 -15.82
N LEU A 337 4.43 16.21 -15.18
CA LEU A 337 4.68 14.81 -15.48
C LEU A 337 3.55 14.26 -16.35
N LYS A 338 3.88 13.25 -17.16
CA LYS A 338 2.86 12.44 -17.83
C LYS A 338 1.96 11.83 -16.76
N THR A 339 0.72 12.29 -16.71
CA THR A 339 -0.22 11.98 -15.63
C THR A 339 -1.53 11.47 -16.21
N SER A 340 -2.04 10.37 -15.66
CA SER A 340 -3.43 9.92 -15.86
C SER A 340 -4.20 9.97 -14.55
N ARG A 341 -5.52 9.82 -14.61
CA ARG A 341 -6.38 9.72 -13.43
C ARG A 341 -7.15 8.42 -13.47
N ASP A 342 -7.15 7.67 -12.37
CA ASP A 342 -7.95 6.44 -12.25
C ASP A 342 -9.33 6.70 -11.62
N ALA A 343 -10.15 5.64 -11.57
CA ALA A 343 -11.49 5.68 -11.00
C ALA A 343 -11.50 5.88 -9.47
N ALA A 344 -10.39 5.56 -8.79
CA ALA A 344 -10.24 5.77 -7.35
C ALA A 344 -9.79 7.21 -7.00
N GLY A 345 -9.52 8.04 -8.02
CA GLY A 345 -9.16 9.44 -7.84
C GLY A 345 -7.66 9.70 -7.67
N TYR A 346 -6.80 8.72 -7.96
CA TYR A 346 -5.35 8.93 -7.97
C TYR A 346 -4.93 9.66 -9.24
N LEU A 347 -4.01 10.62 -9.09
CA LEU A 347 -3.14 11.06 -10.18
C LEU A 347 -1.99 10.07 -10.29
N ILE A 348 -1.89 9.38 -11.42
CA ILE A 348 -0.87 8.38 -11.72
C ILE A 348 0.16 9.03 -12.63
N ALA A 349 1.35 9.33 -12.11
CA ALA A 349 2.37 10.11 -12.79
C ALA A 349 3.69 9.35 -12.96
N GLU A 350 4.28 9.43 -14.14
CA GLU A 350 5.59 8.86 -14.44
C GLU A 350 6.70 9.88 -14.11
N THR A 351 7.68 9.51 -13.29
CA THR A 351 8.81 10.41 -12.94
C THR A 351 10.18 9.74 -13.05
N PRO A 352 11.16 10.37 -13.71
CA PRO A 352 12.55 9.93 -13.72
C PRO A 352 13.38 10.57 -12.58
N HIS A 353 12.78 11.39 -11.73
CA HIS A 353 13.52 12.14 -10.72
C HIS A 353 12.68 12.33 -9.45
N LEU A 354 13.27 12.05 -8.30
CA LEU A 354 12.73 12.26 -6.96
C LEU A 354 13.01 13.70 -6.51
N THR A 355 11.97 14.47 -6.23
CA THR A 355 12.04 15.84 -5.67
C THR A 355 10.79 16.15 -4.83
N LEU A 356 10.43 17.45 -4.75
CA LEU A 356 9.12 17.94 -4.37
C LEU A 356 8.14 17.79 -5.53
N PHE A 357 6.97 17.23 -5.26
CA PHE A 357 5.88 17.05 -6.21
C PHE A 357 4.64 17.81 -5.76
N GLN A 358 3.83 18.27 -6.72
CA GLN A 358 2.58 18.97 -6.44
C GLN A 358 1.56 18.69 -7.55
N ALA A 359 0.30 18.51 -7.18
CA ALA A 359 -0.80 18.53 -8.11
C ALA A 359 -1.00 19.96 -8.64
N MET A 360 -1.04 20.13 -9.95
CA MET A 360 -1.23 21.42 -10.59
C MET A 360 -2.40 21.36 -11.56
N GLN A 361 -3.20 22.42 -11.58
CA GLN A 361 -4.26 22.58 -12.55
C GLN A 361 -3.64 22.98 -13.89
N VAL A 362 -4.05 22.34 -14.97
CA VAL A 362 -3.61 22.65 -16.33
C VAL A 362 -4.74 23.34 -17.07
N ALA A 363 -4.43 24.43 -17.76
CA ALA A 363 -5.28 25.02 -18.80
C ALA A 363 -4.74 24.57 -20.17
N PRO A 364 -5.36 23.57 -20.83
CA PRO A 364 -4.85 23.08 -22.12
C PRO A 364 -4.91 24.17 -23.18
N SER A 365 -3.89 24.23 -24.03
CA SER A 365 -3.86 25.18 -25.14
C SER A 365 -5.02 24.90 -26.12
N SER A 366 -5.64 25.96 -26.63
CA SER A 366 -6.60 25.88 -27.73
C SER A 366 -5.95 26.09 -29.11
N SER A 367 -4.64 26.35 -29.15
CA SER A 367 -3.90 26.68 -30.38
C SER A 367 -2.60 25.89 -30.48
N ALA A 368 -2.24 25.44 -31.68
CA ALA A 368 -0.93 24.85 -31.94
C ALA A 368 0.19 25.91 -32.09
N SER A 369 -0.11 27.21 -32.06
CA SER A 369 0.87 28.28 -32.30
C SER A 369 2.02 28.36 -31.28
N ARG A 370 1.75 27.92 -30.04
CA ARG A 370 2.66 28.04 -28.89
C ARG A 370 3.40 26.74 -28.56
N VAL A 371 3.46 25.75 -29.47
CA VAL A 371 4.10 24.46 -29.16
C VAL A 371 5.52 24.67 -28.63
N LEU A 372 5.79 24.07 -27.47
CA LEU A 372 7.12 23.98 -26.89
C LEU A 372 7.62 22.54 -26.96
N ALA A 373 8.93 22.35 -27.15
CA ALA A 373 9.57 21.04 -27.07
C ALA A 373 10.80 21.09 -26.17
N TYR A 374 10.89 20.18 -25.21
CA TYR A 374 11.98 20.13 -24.24
C TYR A 374 12.22 18.72 -23.70
N PRO A 375 13.46 18.40 -23.29
CA PRO A 375 14.68 19.15 -23.58
C PRO A 375 14.95 19.18 -25.09
N ASN A 376 15.43 20.30 -25.60
CA ASN A 376 15.78 20.46 -27.01
C ASN A 376 17.10 21.26 -27.11
N PRO A 377 18.25 20.62 -27.37
CA PRO A 377 18.40 19.20 -27.73
C PRO A 377 18.20 18.22 -26.56
N ALA A 378 17.64 17.04 -26.84
CA ALA A 378 17.69 15.89 -25.94
C ALA A 378 19.08 15.27 -25.94
N ARG A 379 19.57 14.89 -24.75
CA ARG A 379 20.93 14.41 -24.52
C ARG A 379 20.90 13.14 -23.65
N PRO A 380 20.75 11.94 -24.25
CA PRO A 380 20.71 10.70 -23.48
C PRO A 380 21.93 10.47 -22.59
N ALA A 381 23.11 10.96 -22.99
CA ALA A 381 24.35 10.85 -22.22
C ALA A 381 24.30 11.51 -20.82
N ILE A 382 23.37 12.46 -20.60
CA ILE A 382 23.16 13.11 -19.31
C ILE A 382 21.80 12.73 -18.69
N GLY A 383 21.20 11.64 -19.16
CA GLY A 383 19.98 11.06 -18.57
C GLY A 383 18.65 11.54 -19.17
N HIS A 384 18.64 12.32 -20.26
CA HIS A 384 17.38 12.66 -20.94
C HIS A 384 16.79 11.42 -21.62
N THR A 385 15.59 11.01 -21.20
CA THR A 385 14.91 9.81 -21.72
C THR A 385 13.82 10.11 -22.75
N SER A 386 13.43 11.37 -22.92
CA SER A 386 12.35 11.78 -23.83
C SER A 386 12.43 13.24 -24.25
N ILE A 387 11.71 13.63 -25.30
CA ILE A 387 11.29 15.01 -25.59
C ILE A 387 9.80 15.13 -25.34
N ALA A 388 9.39 16.07 -24.51
CA ALA A 388 8.00 16.46 -24.29
C ALA A 388 7.62 17.59 -25.26
N PHE A 389 6.49 17.43 -25.93
CA PHE A 389 5.80 18.45 -26.72
C PHE A 389 4.63 18.97 -25.91
N THR A 390 4.60 20.25 -25.59
CA THR A 390 3.56 20.84 -24.73
C THR A 390 2.97 22.09 -25.35
N GLN A 391 1.94 22.66 -24.71
CA GLN A 391 1.12 23.75 -25.27
C GLN A 391 0.45 23.35 -26.58
N ILE A 392 0.15 22.06 -26.73
CA ILE A 392 -0.57 21.52 -27.88
C ILE A 392 -2.03 21.28 -27.51
N PRO A 393 -2.99 21.49 -28.43
CA PRO A 393 -4.37 21.13 -28.18
C PRO A 393 -4.51 19.65 -27.79
N PRO A 394 -5.30 19.30 -26.77
CA PRO A 394 -5.55 17.90 -26.41
C PRO A 394 -6.02 17.06 -27.61
N GLY A 395 -5.51 15.84 -27.74
CA GLY A 395 -5.81 14.96 -28.87
C GLY A 395 -5.17 15.37 -30.20
N SER A 396 -4.28 16.37 -30.22
CA SER A 396 -3.45 16.65 -31.41
C SER A 396 -2.48 15.49 -31.67
N ARG A 397 -2.19 15.23 -32.94
CA ARG A 397 -1.21 14.23 -33.36
C ARG A 397 0.16 14.87 -33.59
N VAL A 398 1.23 14.25 -33.12
CA VAL A 398 2.62 14.68 -33.31
C VAL A 398 3.37 13.62 -34.10
N ARG A 399 3.69 13.94 -35.36
CA ARG A 399 4.47 13.08 -36.26
C ARG A 399 5.89 13.58 -36.38
N LEU A 400 6.85 12.70 -36.16
CA LEU A 400 8.28 13.00 -36.16
C LEU A 400 8.93 12.50 -37.44
N PHE A 401 9.67 13.37 -38.11
CA PHE A 401 10.39 13.04 -39.35
C PHE A 401 11.88 13.36 -39.21
N ASN A 402 12.75 12.57 -39.83
CA ASN A 402 14.16 12.94 -39.98
C ASN A 402 14.34 13.92 -41.17
N ILE A 403 15.59 14.34 -41.42
CA ILE A 403 15.91 15.27 -42.52
C ILE A 403 15.66 14.69 -43.93
N ALA A 404 15.55 13.37 -44.05
CA ALA A 404 15.21 12.69 -45.30
C ALA A 404 13.69 12.60 -45.53
N GLY A 405 12.88 13.03 -44.56
CA GLY A 405 11.42 12.95 -44.62
C GLY A 405 10.85 11.59 -44.22
N GLU A 406 11.67 10.70 -43.66
CA GLU A 406 11.20 9.41 -43.14
C GLU A 406 10.50 9.62 -41.80
N GLU A 407 9.32 9.00 -41.63
CA GLU A 407 8.59 9.04 -40.37
C GLU A 407 9.28 8.15 -39.33
N ILE A 408 9.62 8.75 -38.20
CA ILE A 408 10.33 8.12 -37.10
C ILE A 408 9.35 7.63 -36.06
N ARG A 409 8.35 8.44 -35.73
CA ARG A 409 7.36 8.14 -34.69
C ARG A 409 6.09 8.94 -34.91
N ASP A 410 4.98 8.36 -34.49
CA ASP A 410 3.68 8.99 -34.43
C ASP A 410 3.13 8.82 -33.00
N ILE A 411 2.77 9.93 -32.37
CA ILE A 411 2.28 9.98 -30.98
C ILE A 411 1.13 10.96 -30.86
N ASP A 412 0.17 10.66 -30.00
CA ASP A 412 -0.96 11.54 -29.70
C ASP A 412 -0.69 12.38 -28.44
N ALA A 413 -1.20 13.60 -28.45
CA ALA A 413 -1.28 14.45 -27.28
C ALA A 413 -2.32 13.89 -26.31
N ASP A 414 -1.94 13.81 -25.06
CA ASP A 414 -2.82 13.43 -23.97
C ASP A 414 -3.94 14.47 -23.73
N ASN A 415 -4.79 14.18 -22.76
CA ASN A 415 -5.91 15.04 -22.40
C ASN A 415 -5.47 16.38 -21.78
N VAL A 416 -4.22 16.55 -21.37
CA VAL A 416 -3.67 17.80 -20.80
C VAL A 416 -2.91 18.63 -21.82
N GLY A 417 -2.79 18.15 -23.06
CA GLY A 417 -2.12 18.88 -24.14
C GLY A 417 -0.61 18.69 -24.12
N ALA A 418 -0.15 17.47 -23.83
CA ALA A 418 1.24 17.08 -23.90
C ALA A 418 1.41 15.75 -24.68
N ALA A 419 2.50 15.63 -25.44
CA ALA A 419 2.92 14.37 -26.08
C ALA A 419 4.38 14.10 -25.76
N TYR A 420 4.77 12.83 -25.63
CA TYR A 420 6.13 12.45 -25.20
C TYR A 420 6.76 11.50 -26.21
N TRP A 421 7.91 11.89 -26.76
CA TRP A 421 8.72 11.03 -27.61
C TRP A 421 9.87 10.43 -26.81
N ASP A 422 9.92 9.11 -26.70
CA ASP A 422 10.91 8.30 -25.96
C ASP A 422 12.27 8.17 -26.67
N LEU A 423 12.54 9.03 -27.65
CA LEU A 423 13.77 9.03 -28.47
C LEU A 423 13.98 7.75 -29.27
N ARG A 424 12.90 6.98 -29.53
CA ARG A 424 12.94 5.75 -30.34
C ARG A 424 12.05 5.87 -31.57
N ASN A 425 12.36 5.07 -32.58
CA ASN A 425 11.54 4.96 -33.78
C ASN A 425 10.36 4.00 -33.57
N ALA A 426 9.57 3.76 -34.63
CA ALA A 426 8.45 2.81 -34.63
C ALA A 426 8.85 1.38 -34.22
N ASP A 427 10.07 0.95 -34.57
CA ASP A 427 10.63 -0.38 -34.26
C ASP A 427 11.28 -0.47 -32.87
N HIS A 428 11.05 0.53 -31.99
CA HIS A 428 11.68 0.64 -30.67
C HIS A 428 13.21 0.74 -30.68
N LYS A 429 13.80 1.12 -31.82
CA LYS A 429 15.23 1.39 -31.93
C LYS A 429 15.51 2.86 -31.62
N ASP A 430 16.63 3.06 -30.96
CA ASP A 430 17.16 4.36 -30.56
C ASP A 430 17.37 5.31 -31.77
N ALA A 431 16.65 6.44 -31.82
CA ALA A 431 16.72 7.44 -32.89
C ALA A 431 18.08 8.18 -32.92
N ALA A 432 18.80 8.14 -34.03
CA ALA A 432 20.18 8.65 -34.17
C ALA A 432 20.37 10.12 -33.74
N SER A 433 21.63 10.52 -33.51
CA SER A 433 21.95 11.95 -33.33
C SER A 433 21.58 12.72 -34.59
N GLY A 434 20.85 13.83 -34.45
CA GLY A 434 20.39 14.61 -35.60
C GLY A 434 19.25 15.57 -35.27
N VAL A 435 18.80 16.28 -36.30
CA VAL A 435 17.63 17.17 -36.25
C VAL A 435 16.42 16.43 -36.81
N TYR A 436 15.30 16.57 -36.10
CA TYR A 436 14.01 16.01 -36.43
C TYR A 436 12.96 17.12 -36.55
N PHE A 437 11.98 16.92 -37.43
CA PHE A 437 10.83 17.79 -37.60
C PHE A 437 9.62 17.17 -36.94
N ALA A 438 9.06 17.84 -35.94
CA ALA A 438 7.80 17.44 -35.34
C ALA A 438 6.66 18.23 -35.99
N VAL A 439 5.73 17.51 -36.63
CA VAL A 439 4.52 18.05 -37.23
C VAL A 439 3.36 17.81 -36.27
N ILE A 440 2.87 18.88 -35.65
CA ILE A 440 1.74 18.89 -34.74
C ILE A 440 0.49 19.25 -35.53
N ASP A 441 -0.55 18.43 -35.45
CA ASP A 441 -1.79 18.58 -36.19
C ASP A 441 -2.99 18.32 -35.25
N GLY A 442 -3.88 19.30 -35.09
CA GLY A 442 -5.03 19.17 -34.17
C GLY A 442 -6.03 20.32 -34.29
N SER A 443 -6.99 20.34 -33.37
CA SER A 443 -8.13 21.29 -33.38
C SER A 443 -7.74 22.77 -33.35
N GLY A 444 -6.54 23.09 -32.84
CA GLY A 444 -5.98 24.44 -32.76
C GLY A 444 -5.06 24.83 -33.91
N GLY A 445 -5.03 24.04 -35.00
CA GLY A 445 -4.21 24.28 -36.19
C GLY A 445 -3.01 23.34 -36.32
N LYS A 446 -2.20 23.58 -37.36
CA LYS A 446 -1.00 22.81 -37.68
C LYS A 446 0.27 23.63 -37.42
N GLN A 447 1.26 23.02 -36.77
CA GLN A 447 2.56 23.62 -36.48
C GLN A 447 3.68 22.64 -36.80
N VAL A 448 4.81 23.15 -37.30
CA VAL A 448 6.04 22.36 -37.47
C VAL A 448 7.15 22.99 -36.63
N ILE A 449 7.78 22.20 -35.77
CA ILE A 449 8.95 22.63 -34.99
C ILE A 449 10.13 21.70 -35.22
N LYS A 450 11.34 22.19 -34.91
CA LYS A 450 12.58 21.42 -34.99
C LYS A 450 12.99 20.97 -33.60
N VAL A 451 13.32 19.70 -33.47
CA VAL A 451 13.93 19.13 -32.25
C VAL A 451 15.21 18.42 -32.59
N ALA A 452 16.15 18.34 -31.65
CA ALA A 452 17.44 17.69 -31.87
C ALA A 452 17.70 16.62 -30.82
N VAL A 453 18.33 15.52 -31.24
CA VAL A 453 18.89 14.48 -30.37
C VAL A 453 20.40 14.51 -30.51
N GLN A 454 21.11 14.57 -29.40
CA GLN A 454 22.57 14.48 -29.33
C GLN A 454 22.95 13.37 -28.36
N ARG A 455 23.25 12.18 -28.90
CA ARG A 455 23.79 11.05 -28.13
C ARG A 455 25.26 11.24 -27.78
#